data_AF-A0A4Z2HS17-F1
#
_entry.id   AF-A0A4Z2HS17-F1
#
_cell.length_a   1.000
_cell.length_b   1.000
_cell.length_c   1.000
_cell.angle_alpha   90.00
_cell.angle_beta   90.00
_cell.angle_gamma   90.00
#
_symmetry.space_group_name_H-M   'P 1'
#
loop_
_entity.id
_entity.type
_entity.pdbx_description
1 polymer ?
#
loop_
_entity_poly.entity_id
_entity_poly.type
_entity_poly.pdbx_seq_one_letter_code
_entity_poly.pdbx_strand_id
1 'polypeptide(L)'
;MAQSFLFDHLSVCVELEARQQLLGQAVSEAQAVASRLGLSEKRFLQELVEQAQTEVEALGARVAQRRKYLSKAFTERTQFLQGLGRALSWIQQQERRALIDDHIALLPDDLTKQVAACRGVQRGLRVYQRELASLWIQGREIERDATDKERAETVARLEKLQAVFETALHRTSQRLTDLEKALTSRKYFQVDLDKTCHWLRRADAITFPEINFSNIDDSSELQTQLCNFQNVLEQASEYENLLLIVQRIGQEILPTLNEIDHCYLDERLNALPQQYNAILALAKEKKDRVQQVILEQKEFSTFFDITRNALEELHEQFDNLEKQTISIRKEELVFCRINEYGNIKERVFHISPAVRELHGKTEGFLSWGQQFRAAETLELVNLHNTLKRMNDQKMKHLEDCLKPLVEHNNISTKLDSELKSVEEKLVRLKSDTEQGPMDRITSLYSLLGSLDCVISQAEECNQQTRGLGLKLDPNAFQETKLQLESLQSLRCEVKCFMDESETIIRNEDFAEQAEKMLEWLRTIRDRVEEPLILSEVTIERVNEEVRKLKIVEEEEKSRCRIADALGSREKQKYFSREKTVPADIEEKLEDLAKLGAEVQQGISRKEVCVYII
;
A
#
# COMPACT_ATOMS: atom_id res chain seq x y z
N MET A 1 -62.65 -82.96 9.88
CA MET A 1 -63.62 -83.45 8.87
C MET A 1 -62.98 -84.33 7.81
N ALA A 2 -61.77 -84.04 7.30
CA ALA A 2 -60.99 -85.04 6.55
C ALA A 2 -60.89 -86.41 7.29
N GLN A 3 -60.70 -86.36 8.61
CA GLN A 3 -60.71 -87.54 9.48
C GLN A 3 -62.08 -88.23 9.61
N SER A 4 -63.20 -87.50 9.48
CA SER A 4 -64.54 -88.12 9.61
C SER A 4 -64.89 -88.93 8.36
N PHE A 5 -64.59 -88.44 7.16
CA PHE A 5 -64.79 -89.24 5.93
C PHE A 5 -63.92 -90.49 5.87
N LEU A 6 -62.70 -90.41 6.43
CA LEU A 6 -61.81 -91.56 6.54
C LEU A 6 -62.33 -92.58 7.57
N PHE A 7 -62.87 -92.11 8.70
CA PHE A 7 -63.52 -92.95 9.70
C PHE A 7 -64.80 -93.62 9.16
N ASP A 8 -65.62 -92.88 8.42
CA ASP A 8 -66.83 -93.39 7.76
C ASP A 8 -66.49 -94.46 6.71
N HIS A 9 -65.44 -94.23 5.92
CA HIS A 9 -64.99 -95.21 4.94
C HIS A 9 -64.42 -96.46 5.62
N LEU A 10 -63.67 -96.30 6.71
CA LEU A 10 -63.14 -97.42 7.50
C LEU A 10 -64.30 -98.24 8.09
N SER A 11 -65.33 -97.59 8.62
CA SER A 11 -66.55 -98.24 9.12
C SER A 11 -67.24 -99.06 8.01
N VAL A 12 -67.38 -98.50 6.80
CA VAL A 12 -67.92 -99.23 5.64
C VAL A 12 -67.02 -100.40 5.21
N CYS A 13 -65.69 -100.29 5.33
CA CYS A 13 -64.78 -101.40 5.04
C CYS A 13 -64.96 -102.53 6.05
N VAL A 14 -65.06 -102.21 7.35
CA VAL A 14 -65.29 -103.20 8.42
C VAL A 14 -66.64 -103.91 8.22
N GLU A 15 -67.70 -103.17 7.88
CA GLU A 15 -69.00 -103.78 7.58
C GLU A 15 -68.92 -104.69 6.33
N LEU A 16 -68.22 -104.28 5.27
CA LEU A 16 -68.01 -105.12 4.09
C LEU A 16 -67.27 -106.41 4.44
N GLU A 17 -66.22 -106.33 5.26
CA GLU A 17 -65.47 -107.51 5.75
C GLU A 17 -66.40 -108.45 6.53
N ALA A 18 -67.26 -107.91 7.40
CA ALA A 18 -68.25 -108.71 8.13
C ALA A 18 -69.26 -109.39 7.18
N ARG A 19 -69.74 -108.68 6.14
CA ARG A 19 -70.64 -109.27 5.12
C ARG A 19 -69.96 -110.36 4.30
N GLN A 20 -68.68 -110.19 3.96
CA GLN A 20 -67.90 -111.21 3.25
C GLN A 20 -67.74 -112.47 4.11
N GLN A 21 -67.52 -112.33 5.42
CA GLN A 21 -67.46 -113.46 6.36
C GLN A 21 -68.81 -114.19 6.45
N LEU A 22 -69.92 -113.44 6.61
CA LEU A 22 -71.27 -114.02 6.64
C LEU A 22 -71.62 -114.73 5.34
N LEU A 23 -71.26 -114.16 4.19
CA LEU A 23 -71.44 -114.80 2.89
C LEU A 23 -70.64 -116.10 2.79
N GLY A 24 -69.38 -116.12 3.25
CA GLY A 24 -68.56 -117.33 3.30
C GLY A 24 -69.16 -118.44 4.17
N GLN A 25 -69.76 -118.07 5.31
CA GLN A 25 -70.52 -119.00 6.17
C GLN A 25 -71.77 -119.50 5.45
N ALA A 26 -72.59 -118.61 4.89
CA ALA A 26 -73.81 -118.97 4.17
C ALA A 26 -73.55 -119.88 2.96
N VAL A 27 -72.47 -119.64 2.21
CA VAL A 27 -72.02 -120.52 1.10
C VAL A 27 -71.68 -121.92 1.63
N SER A 28 -70.94 -122.00 2.73
CA SER A 28 -70.53 -123.28 3.33
C SER A 28 -71.73 -124.07 3.87
N GLU A 29 -72.67 -123.39 4.54
CA GLU A 29 -73.91 -123.97 5.05
C GLU A 29 -74.84 -124.42 3.90
N ALA A 30 -74.97 -123.61 2.85
CA ALA A 30 -75.73 -123.96 1.66
C ALA A 30 -75.16 -125.21 0.98
N GLN A 31 -73.83 -125.33 0.88
CA GLN A 31 -73.17 -126.54 0.35
C GLN A 31 -73.42 -127.78 1.23
N ALA A 32 -73.40 -127.63 2.55
CA ALA A 32 -73.64 -128.74 3.49
C ALA A 32 -75.08 -129.28 3.38
N VAL A 33 -76.07 -128.39 3.26
CA VAL A 33 -77.50 -128.77 3.16
C VAL A 33 -77.89 -129.20 1.75
N ALA A 34 -77.16 -128.78 0.71
CA ALA A 34 -77.46 -129.09 -0.70
C ALA A 34 -77.56 -130.58 -1.03
N SER A 35 -76.90 -131.46 -0.26
CA SER A 35 -76.99 -132.94 -0.43
C SER A 35 -78.33 -133.52 0.03
N ARG A 36 -79.11 -132.77 0.82
CA ARG A 36 -80.37 -133.19 1.46
C ARG A 36 -81.62 -132.54 0.83
N LEU A 37 -81.46 -131.71 -0.20
CA LEU A 37 -82.53 -130.96 -0.87
C LEU A 37 -82.92 -131.60 -2.21
N GLY A 38 -84.17 -131.36 -2.65
CA GLY A 38 -84.61 -131.70 -4.00
C GLY A 38 -83.95 -130.84 -5.09
N LEU A 39 -84.06 -131.25 -6.37
CA LEU A 39 -83.42 -130.54 -7.49
C LEU A 39 -83.87 -129.08 -7.64
N SER A 40 -85.16 -128.79 -7.42
CA SER A 40 -85.72 -127.43 -7.47
C SER A 40 -85.20 -126.56 -6.33
N GLU A 41 -85.19 -127.09 -5.10
CA GLU A 41 -84.71 -126.40 -3.90
C GLU A 41 -83.21 -126.11 -3.97
N LYS A 42 -82.42 -127.05 -4.51
CA LYS A 42 -80.99 -126.87 -4.71
C LYS A 42 -80.68 -125.76 -5.72
N ARG A 43 -81.42 -125.68 -6.84
CA ARG A 43 -81.28 -124.61 -7.83
C ARG A 43 -81.62 -123.25 -7.22
N PHE A 44 -82.75 -123.17 -6.50
CA PHE A 44 -83.18 -121.93 -5.85
C PHE A 44 -82.17 -121.45 -4.78
N LEU A 45 -81.63 -122.36 -3.95
CA LEU A 45 -80.61 -122.02 -2.97
C LEU A 45 -79.29 -121.57 -3.64
N GLN A 46 -78.90 -122.21 -4.74
CA GLN A 46 -77.73 -121.82 -5.52
C GLN A 46 -77.89 -120.43 -6.14
N GLU A 47 -79.06 -120.13 -6.72
CA GLU A 47 -79.40 -118.80 -7.25
C GLU A 47 -79.34 -117.73 -6.16
N LEU A 48 -79.85 -118.00 -4.95
CA LEU A 48 -79.75 -117.07 -3.82
C LEU A 48 -78.31 -116.82 -3.36
N VAL A 49 -77.47 -117.85 -3.35
CA VAL A 49 -76.04 -117.73 -3.00
C VAL A 49 -75.27 -116.96 -4.07
N GLU A 50 -75.49 -117.25 -5.35
CA GLU A 50 -74.90 -116.52 -6.47
C GLU A 50 -75.35 -115.05 -6.47
N GLN A 51 -76.62 -114.77 -6.19
CA GLN A 51 -77.13 -113.42 -6.02
C GLN A 51 -76.44 -112.69 -4.85
N ALA A 52 -76.31 -113.32 -3.68
CA ALA A 52 -75.62 -112.72 -2.54
C ALA A 52 -74.12 -112.49 -2.81
N GLN A 53 -73.47 -113.41 -3.54
CA GLN A 53 -72.07 -113.27 -3.97
C GLN A 53 -71.89 -112.06 -4.89
N THR A 54 -72.71 -111.96 -5.95
CA THR A 54 -72.63 -110.83 -6.90
C THR A 54 -72.92 -109.49 -6.22
N GLU A 55 -73.84 -109.42 -5.26
CA GLU A 55 -74.11 -108.21 -4.49
C GLU A 55 -72.94 -107.77 -3.60
N VAL A 56 -72.30 -108.71 -2.89
CA VAL A 56 -71.13 -108.41 -2.05
C VAL A 56 -69.91 -108.05 -2.90
N GLU A 57 -69.71 -108.70 -4.05
CA GLU A 57 -68.65 -108.33 -5.00
C GLU A 57 -68.87 -106.94 -5.60
N ALA A 58 -70.09 -106.62 -6.01
CA ALA A 58 -70.45 -105.29 -6.50
C ALA A 58 -70.27 -104.21 -5.42
N LEU A 59 -70.62 -104.52 -4.16
CA LEU A 59 -70.35 -103.64 -3.03
C LEU A 59 -68.84 -103.45 -2.83
N GLY A 60 -68.05 -104.52 -2.91
CA GLY A 60 -66.58 -104.47 -2.85
C GLY A 60 -65.97 -103.58 -3.94
N ALA A 61 -66.45 -103.68 -5.17
CA ALA A 61 -66.02 -102.81 -6.27
C ALA A 61 -66.33 -101.33 -5.98
N ARG A 62 -67.52 -101.03 -5.45
CA ARG A 62 -67.92 -99.66 -5.05
C ARG A 62 -67.08 -99.12 -3.90
N VAL A 63 -66.79 -99.93 -2.88
CA VAL A 63 -65.91 -99.54 -1.76
C VAL A 63 -64.48 -99.28 -2.25
N ALA A 64 -63.94 -100.14 -3.13
CA ALA A 64 -62.62 -99.94 -3.72
C ALA A 64 -62.55 -98.67 -4.60
N GLN A 65 -63.60 -98.37 -5.37
CA GLN A 65 -63.72 -97.13 -6.14
C GLN A 65 -63.78 -95.90 -5.22
N ARG A 66 -64.57 -95.95 -4.14
CA ARG A 66 -64.63 -94.91 -3.12
C ARG A 66 -63.26 -94.67 -2.47
N ARG A 67 -62.49 -95.72 -2.19
CA ARG A 67 -61.12 -95.62 -1.66
C ARG A 67 -60.19 -94.86 -2.62
N LYS A 68 -60.21 -95.21 -3.91
CA LYS A 68 -59.40 -94.53 -4.95
C LYS A 68 -59.77 -93.05 -5.04
N TYR A 69 -61.06 -92.75 -5.04
CA TYR A 69 -61.56 -91.38 -5.05
C TYR A 69 -61.10 -90.58 -3.83
N LEU A 70 -61.30 -91.12 -2.62
CA LEU A 70 -60.89 -90.45 -1.38
C LEU A 70 -59.37 -90.21 -1.34
N SER A 71 -58.56 -91.20 -1.73
CA SER A 71 -57.09 -91.05 -1.79
C SER A 71 -56.65 -89.94 -2.74
N LYS A 72 -57.28 -89.83 -3.92
CA LYS A 72 -57.03 -88.74 -4.86
C LYS A 72 -57.43 -87.38 -4.26
N ALA A 73 -58.66 -87.27 -3.74
CA ALA A 73 -59.18 -86.02 -3.16
C ALA A 73 -58.35 -85.53 -1.96
N PHE A 74 -57.89 -86.43 -1.08
CA PHE A 74 -56.98 -86.08 0.01
C PHE A 74 -55.64 -85.56 -0.51
N THR A 75 -55.07 -86.22 -1.52
CA THR A 75 -53.79 -85.82 -2.10
C THR A 75 -53.88 -84.43 -2.74
N GLU A 76 -54.91 -84.19 -3.55
CA GLU A 76 -55.15 -82.90 -4.20
C GLU A 76 -55.38 -81.78 -3.17
N ARG A 77 -56.20 -82.03 -2.14
CA ARG A 77 -56.43 -81.06 -1.06
C ARG A 77 -55.16 -80.75 -0.27
N THR A 78 -54.36 -81.76 0.08
CA THR A 78 -53.09 -81.55 0.78
C THR A 78 -52.11 -80.76 -0.07
N GLN A 79 -51.96 -81.08 -1.36
CA GLN A 79 -51.08 -80.36 -2.28
C GLN A 79 -51.52 -78.89 -2.44
N PHE A 80 -52.82 -78.65 -2.55
CA PHE A 80 -53.37 -77.29 -2.62
C PHE A 80 -53.11 -76.48 -1.36
N LEU A 81 -53.37 -77.04 -0.17
CA LEU A 81 -53.10 -76.35 1.09
C LEU A 81 -51.60 -76.05 1.27
N GLN A 82 -50.72 -76.95 0.85
CA GLN A 82 -49.27 -76.70 0.82
C GLN A 82 -48.92 -75.61 -0.20
N GLY A 83 -49.55 -75.61 -1.37
CA GLY A 83 -49.41 -74.57 -2.39
C GLY A 83 -49.80 -73.19 -1.87
N LEU A 84 -50.96 -73.08 -1.21
CA LEU A 84 -51.41 -71.85 -0.53
C LEU A 84 -50.42 -71.36 0.52
N GLY A 85 -49.91 -72.27 1.36
CA GLY A 85 -48.92 -71.94 2.38
C GLY A 85 -47.64 -71.37 1.78
N ARG A 86 -47.11 -72.02 0.73
CA ARG A 86 -45.93 -71.54 -0.01
C ARG A 86 -46.17 -70.18 -0.65
N ALA A 87 -47.33 -69.98 -1.28
CA ALA A 87 -47.68 -68.71 -1.91
C ALA A 87 -47.72 -67.56 -0.89
N LEU A 88 -48.37 -67.78 0.25
CA LEU A 88 -48.49 -66.78 1.30
C LEU A 88 -47.13 -66.41 1.89
N SER A 89 -46.29 -67.40 2.22
CA SER A 89 -44.93 -67.15 2.71
C SER A 89 -44.07 -66.41 1.70
N TRP A 90 -44.18 -66.77 0.40
CA TRP A 90 -43.43 -66.11 -0.66
C TRP A 90 -43.84 -64.65 -0.84
N ILE A 91 -45.14 -64.35 -0.86
CA ILE A 91 -45.65 -62.96 -0.97
C ILE A 91 -45.15 -62.11 0.21
N GLN A 92 -45.26 -62.62 1.43
CA GLN A 92 -44.79 -61.92 2.63
C GLN A 92 -43.27 -61.71 2.65
N GLN A 93 -42.51 -62.64 2.05
CA GLN A 93 -41.06 -62.48 1.90
C GLN A 93 -40.73 -61.42 0.86
N GLN A 94 -41.45 -61.37 -0.26
CA GLN A 94 -41.28 -60.31 -1.27
C GLN A 94 -41.62 -58.93 -0.70
N GLU A 95 -42.75 -58.79 -0.01
CA GLU A 95 -43.13 -57.53 0.64
C GLU A 95 -42.05 -57.07 1.62
N ARG A 96 -41.59 -57.96 2.52
CA ARG A 96 -40.49 -57.65 3.43
C ARG A 96 -39.25 -57.19 2.69
N ARG A 97 -38.84 -57.86 1.61
CA ARG A 97 -37.68 -57.47 0.80
C ARG A 97 -37.81 -56.09 0.15
N ALA A 98 -39.01 -55.69 -0.26
CA ALA A 98 -39.26 -54.36 -0.81
C ALA A 98 -39.23 -53.25 0.26
N LEU A 99 -39.46 -53.60 1.52
CA LEU A 99 -39.54 -52.69 2.67
C LEU A 99 -38.37 -52.88 3.65
N ILE A 100 -37.26 -53.52 3.25
CA ILE A 100 -36.09 -53.75 4.13
C ILE A 100 -35.51 -52.42 4.61
N ASP A 101 -35.40 -51.45 3.70
CA ASP A 101 -34.93 -50.11 4.02
C ASP A 101 -36.16 -49.20 4.12
N ASP A 102 -36.56 -48.85 5.35
CA ASP A 102 -37.62 -47.86 5.57
C ASP A 102 -37.16 -46.46 5.12
N HIS A 103 -35.88 -46.15 5.33
CA HIS A 103 -35.25 -44.89 4.93
C HIS A 103 -34.92 -44.85 3.43
N ILE A 104 -34.92 -43.65 2.86
CA ILE A 104 -34.54 -43.36 1.48
C ILE A 104 -33.09 -42.87 1.48
N ALA A 105 -32.24 -43.49 0.66
CA ALA A 105 -30.83 -43.09 0.60
C ALA A 105 -30.64 -41.62 0.18
N LEU A 106 -29.65 -40.95 0.78
CA LEU A 106 -29.29 -39.57 0.48
C LEU A 106 -28.72 -39.42 -0.94
N LEU A 107 -27.79 -40.30 -1.31
CA LEU A 107 -27.07 -40.23 -2.59
C LEU A 107 -27.88 -40.87 -3.74
N PRO A 108 -27.94 -40.25 -4.93
CA PRO A 108 -28.65 -40.81 -6.08
C PRO A 108 -28.19 -42.21 -6.51
N ASP A 109 -26.90 -42.53 -6.35
CA ASP A 109 -26.35 -43.82 -6.76
C ASP A 109 -26.88 -44.97 -5.89
N ASP A 110 -26.94 -44.76 -4.57
CA ASP A 110 -27.49 -45.74 -3.64
C ASP A 110 -29.02 -45.83 -3.75
N LEU A 111 -29.68 -44.69 -3.96
CA LEU A 111 -31.12 -44.67 -4.20
C LEU A 111 -31.49 -45.37 -5.53
N THR A 112 -30.61 -45.31 -6.55
CA THR A 112 -30.80 -46.07 -7.79
C THR A 112 -30.80 -47.58 -7.54
N LYS A 113 -29.96 -48.06 -6.61
CA LYS A 113 -29.94 -49.49 -6.18
C LYS A 113 -31.24 -49.85 -5.46
N GLN A 114 -31.72 -49.00 -4.55
CA GLN A 114 -33.00 -49.21 -3.85
C GLN A 114 -34.18 -49.27 -4.83
N VAL A 115 -34.24 -48.34 -5.79
CA VAL A 115 -35.25 -48.34 -6.87
C VAL A 115 -35.17 -49.64 -7.70
N ALA A 116 -33.97 -50.08 -8.08
CA ALA A 116 -33.79 -51.30 -8.86
C ALA A 116 -34.25 -52.55 -8.10
N ALA A 117 -33.93 -52.64 -6.81
CA ALA A 117 -34.35 -53.74 -5.93
C ALA A 117 -35.88 -53.79 -5.79
N CYS A 118 -36.52 -52.66 -5.45
CA CYS A 118 -37.97 -52.55 -5.29
C CYS A 118 -38.71 -52.84 -6.60
N ARG A 119 -38.21 -52.33 -7.74
CA ARG A 119 -38.73 -52.64 -9.08
C ARG A 119 -38.61 -54.12 -9.41
N GLY A 120 -37.51 -54.77 -9.01
CA GLY A 120 -37.33 -56.21 -9.12
C GLY A 120 -38.42 -56.99 -8.38
N VAL A 121 -38.71 -56.62 -7.14
CA VAL A 121 -39.78 -57.22 -6.34
C VAL A 121 -41.15 -56.98 -6.96
N GLN A 122 -41.47 -55.75 -7.36
CA GLN A 122 -42.75 -55.41 -8.00
C GLN A 122 -42.98 -56.23 -9.28
N ARG A 123 -41.96 -56.36 -10.13
CA ARG A 123 -42.02 -57.22 -11.32
C ARG A 123 -42.28 -58.68 -10.94
N GLY A 124 -41.58 -59.19 -9.92
CA GLY A 124 -41.80 -60.54 -9.39
C GLY A 124 -43.25 -60.77 -8.96
N LEU A 125 -43.83 -59.85 -8.18
CA LEU A 125 -45.23 -59.92 -7.76
C LEU A 125 -46.19 -59.89 -8.96
N ARG A 126 -45.97 -59.01 -9.95
CA ARG A 126 -46.79 -58.95 -11.16
C ARG A 126 -46.74 -60.25 -11.98
N VAL A 127 -45.57 -60.87 -12.10
CA VAL A 127 -45.44 -62.17 -12.78
C VAL A 127 -46.18 -63.27 -12.00
N TYR A 128 -46.08 -63.24 -10.66
CA TYR A 128 -46.73 -64.22 -9.79
C TYR A 128 -48.26 -64.17 -9.82
N GLN A 129 -48.87 -63.09 -10.31
CA GLN A 129 -50.32 -62.99 -10.51
C GLN A 129 -50.87 -64.15 -11.36
N ARG A 130 -50.09 -64.68 -12.31
CA ARG A 130 -50.48 -65.86 -13.13
C ARG A 130 -50.52 -67.14 -12.31
N GLU A 131 -49.54 -67.34 -11.43
CA GLU A 131 -49.50 -68.49 -10.50
C GLU A 131 -50.67 -68.44 -9.51
N LEU A 132 -51.02 -67.23 -9.04
CA LEU A 132 -52.18 -67.02 -8.18
C LEU A 132 -53.49 -67.39 -8.87
N ALA A 133 -53.65 -67.06 -10.16
CA ALA A 133 -54.81 -67.48 -10.95
C ALA A 133 -54.89 -69.02 -11.09
N SER A 134 -53.75 -69.70 -11.25
CA SER A 134 -53.71 -71.17 -11.25
C SER A 134 -54.16 -71.76 -9.91
N LEU A 135 -53.75 -71.17 -8.77
CA LEU A 135 -54.22 -71.61 -7.44
C LEU A 135 -55.73 -71.42 -7.27
N TRP A 136 -56.31 -70.33 -7.81
CA TRP A 136 -57.76 -70.13 -7.82
C TRP A 136 -58.49 -71.21 -8.63
N ILE A 137 -57.96 -71.60 -9.80
CA ILE A 137 -58.51 -72.69 -10.61
C ILE A 137 -58.44 -74.01 -9.83
N GLN A 138 -57.29 -74.33 -9.22
CA GLN A 138 -57.13 -75.54 -8.39
C GLN A 138 -58.09 -75.56 -7.19
N GLY A 139 -58.30 -74.41 -6.55
CA GLY A 139 -59.27 -74.26 -5.47
C GLY A 139 -60.69 -74.59 -5.91
N ARG A 140 -61.11 -74.07 -7.07
CA ARG A 140 -62.43 -74.36 -7.65
C ARG A 140 -62.62 -75.84 -7.99
N GLU A 141 -61.58 -76.51 -8.49
CA GLU A 141 -61.65 -77.97 -8.75
C GLU A 141 -61.82 -78.78 -7.47
N ILE A 142 -61.16 -78.38 -6.37
CA ILE A 142 -61.29 -79.04 -5.06
C ILE A 142 -62.68 -78.82 -4.45
N GLU A 143 -63.32 -77.69 -4.75
CA GLU A 143 -64.67 -77.36 -4.26
C GLU A 143 -65.81 -78.12 -4.92
N ARG A 144 -65.58 -78.71 -6.12
CA ARG A 144 -66.63 -79.33 -6.93
C ARG A 144 -67.39 -80.44 -6.20
N ASP A 145 -66.66 -81.26 -5.44
CA ASP A 145 -67.21 -82.41 -4.73
C ASP A 145 -67.13 -82.23 -3.18
N ALA A 146 -66.89 -81.00 -2.71
CA ALA A 146 -66.72 -80.67 -1.29
C ALA A 146 -68.05 -80.33 -0.60
N THR A 147 -68.10 -80.48 0.72
CA THR A 147 -69.23 -79.98 1.53
C THR A 147 -69.28 -78.46 1.54
N ASP A 148 -70.45 -77.86 1.81
CA ASP A 148 -70.59 -76.39 1.84
C ASP A 148 -69.65 -75.72 2.85
N LYS A 149 -69.39 -76.38 3.97
CA LYS A 149 -68.42 -75.90 4.97
C LYS A 149 -66.98 -75.92 4.45
N GLU A 150 -66.59 -76.97 3.73
CA GLU A 150 -65.25 -77.08 3.14
C GLU A 150 -65.07 -76.14 1.96
N ARG A 151 -66.13 -75.89 1.18
CA ARG A 151 -66.16 -74.86 0.14
C ARG A 151 -65.95 -73.49 0.75
N ALA A 152 -66.72 -73.12 1.77
CA ALA A 152 -66.57 -71.84 2.46
C ALA A 152 -65.16 -71.64 3.05
N GLU A 153 -64.56 -72.68 3.63
CA GLU A 153 -63.18 -72.60 4.14
C GLU A 153 -62.14 -72.39 3.01
N THR A 154 -62.34 -73.05 1.86
CA THR A 154 -61.44 -72.96 0.70
C THR A 154 -61.49 -71.57 0.08
N VAL A 155 -62.70 -71.05 -0.17
CA VAL A 155 -62.92 -69.68 -0.63
C VAL A 155 -62.29 -68.68 0.33
N ALA A 156 -62.56 -68.77 1.64
CA ALA A 156 -62.03 -67.83 2.62
C ALA A 156 -60.49 -67.80 2.66
N ARG A 157 -59.83 -68.96 2.46
CA ARG A 157 -58.36 -69.04 2.38
C ARG A 157 -57.82 -68.40 1.10
N LEU A 158 -58.49 -68.58 -0.02
CA LEU A 158 -58.12 -67.97 -1.31
C LEU A 158 -58.33 -66.45 -1.29
N GLU A 159 -59.46 -65.98 -0.74
CA GLU A 159 -59.73 -64.56 -0.54
C GLU A 159 -58.68 -63.91 0.36
N LYS A 160 -58.28 -64.58 1.45
CA LYS A 160 -57.18 -64.11 2.31
C LYS A 160 -55.86 -64.00 1.54
N LEU A 161 -55.52 -65.00 0.72
CA LEU A 161 -54.30 -64.97 -0.10
C LEU A 161 -54.35 -63.81 -1.11
N GLN A 162 -55.50 -63.61 -1.77
CA GLN A 162 -55.73 -62.51 -2.70
C GLN A 162 -55.56 -61.15 -2.01
N ALA A 163 -56.16 -60.95 -0.84
CA ALA A 163 -56.05 -59.71 -0.08
C ALA A 163 -54.60 -59.40 0.34
N VAL A 164 -53.84 -60.43 0.77
CA VAL A 164 -52.42 -60.29 1.11
C VAL A 164 -51.59 -59.94 -0.14
N PHE A 165 -51.87 -60.58 -1.27
CA PHE A 165 -51.20 -60.29 -2.55
C PHE A 165 -51.45 -58.85 -3.01
N GLU A 166 -52.70 -58.41 -3.03
CA GLU A 166 -53.09 -57.06 -3.45
C GLU A 166 -52.48 -56.00 -2.54
N THR A 167 -52.50 -56.23 -1.23
CA THR A 167 -51.86 -55.34 -0.26
C THR A 167 -50.35 -55.23 -0.50
N ALA A 168 -49.65 -56.36 -0.68
CA ALA A 168 -48.23 -56.39 -0.96
C ALA A 168 -47.87 -55.70 -2.29
N LEU A 169 -48.66 -55.95 -3.34
CA LEU A 169 -48.48 -55.32 -4.66
C LEU A 169 -48.72 -53.81 -4.58
N HIS A 170 -49.75 -53.37 -3.87
CA HIS A 170 -50.07 -51.96 -3.68
C HIS A 170 -48.95 -51.24 -2.92
N ARG A 171 -48.55 -51.75 -1.75
CA ARG A 171 -47.47 -51.17 -0.93
C ARG A 171 -46.13 -51.11 -1.67
N THR A 172 -45.76 -52.18 -2.36
CA THR A 172 -44.52 -52.21 -3.16
C THR A 172 -44.59 -51.20 -4.30
N SER A 173 -45.74 -51.06 -4.96
CA SER A 173 -45.92 -50.09 -6.04
C SER A 173 -45.88 -48.64 -5.55
N GLN A 174 -46.48 -48.38 -4.39
CA GLN A 174 -46.42 -47.08 -3.73
C GLN A 174 -44.97 -46.74 -3.34
N ARG A 175 -44.27 -47.67 -2.67
CA ARG A 175 -42.86 -47.49 -2.31
C ARG A 175 -41.98 -47.23 -3.53
N LEU A 176 -42.17 -47.96 -4.63
CA LEU A 176 -41.43 -47.72 -5.87
C LEU A 176 -41.67 -46.30 -6.41
N THR A 177 -42.92 -45.85 -6.41
CA THR A 177 -43.28 -44.50 -6.86
C THR A 177 -42.62 -43.42 -6.00
N ASP A 178 -42.59 -43.62 -4.68
CA ASP A 178 -41.97 -42.68 -3.74
C ASP A 178 -40.44 -42.65 -3.91
N LEU A 179 -39.81 -43.81 -4.11
CA LEU A 179 -38.37 -43.90 -4.40
C LEU A 179 -38.00 -43.25 -5.75
N GLU A 180 -38.83 -43.41 -6.80
CA GLU A 180 -38.59 -42.78 -8.11
C GLU A 180 -38.74 -41.25 -8.08
N LYS A 181 -39.74 -40.74 -7.34
CA LYS A 181 -39.90 -39.31 -7.07
C LYS A 181 -38.72 -38.76 -6.28
N ALA A 182 -38.33 -39.45 -5.21
CA ALA A 182 -37.18 -39.08 -4.41
C ALA A 182 -35.90 -39.09 -5.25
N LEU A 183 -35.68 -40.10 -6.11
CA LEU A 183 -34.49 -40.18 -6.97
C LEU A 183 -34.37 -38.96 -7.89
N THR A 184 -35.48 -38.50 -8.44
CA THR A 184 -35.51 -37.29 -9.26
C THR A 184 -35.10 -36.07 -8.44
N SER A 185 -35.69 -35.90 -7.25
CA SER A 185 -35.34 -34.83 -6.32
C SER A 185 -33.85 -34.88 -5.89
N ARG A 186 -33.32 -36.06 -5.54
CA ARG A 186 -31.91 -36.24 -5.15
C ARG A 186 -30.93 -35.84 -6.24
N LYS A 187 -31.26 -36.12 -7.52
CA LYS A 187 -30.40 -35.75 -8.65
C LYS A 187 -30.30 -34.24 -8.82
N TYR A 188 -31.43 -33.53 -8.76
CA TYR A 188 -31.43 -32.07 -8.83
C TYR A 188 -30.74 -31.46 -7.62
N PHE A 189 -31.07 -31.94 -6.42
CA PHE A 189 -30.42 -31.51 -5.18
C PHE A 189 -28.90 -31.66 -5.23
N GLN A 190 -28.38 -32.80 -5.69
CA GLN A 190 -26.94 -33.02 -5.80
C GLN A 190 -26.28 -32.02 -6.75
N VAL A 191 -26.88 -31.79 -7.92
CA VAL A 191 -26.35 -30.83 -8.90
C VAL A 191 -26.29 -29.42 -8.33
N ASP A 192 -27.36 -28.98 -7.66
CA ASP A 192 -27.44 -27.64 -7.09
C ASP A 192 -26.50 -27.49 -5.88
N LEU A 193 -26.42 -28.51 -5.01
CA LEU A 193 -25.48 -28.55 -3.89
C LEU A 193 -24.03 -28.50 -4.38
N ASP A 194 -23.67 -29.27 -5.41
CA ASP A 194 -22.32 -29.30 -5.97
C ASP A 194 -21.94 -27.95 -6.59
N LYS A 195 -22.86 -27.29 -7.30
CA LYS A 195 -22.68 -25.94 -7.83
C LYS A 195 -22.45 -24.92 -6.71
N THR A 196 -23.29 -24.93 -5.67
CA THR A 196 -23.11 -24.05 -4.50
C THR A 196 -21.77 -24.28 -3.83
N CYS A 197 -21.40 -25.54 -3.56
CA CYS A 197 -20.10 -25.87 -2.95
C CYS A 197 -18.91 -25.53 -3.86
N HIS A 198 -19.06 -25.60 -5.18
CA HIS A 198 -18.01 -25.21 -6.12
C HIS A 198 -17.77 -23.69 -6.09
N TRP A 199 -18.84 -22.90 -6.15
CA TRP A 199 -18.73 -21.45 -6.07
C TRP A 199 -18.19 -20.99 -4.72
N LEU A 200 -18.67 -21.55 -3.60
CA LEU A 200 -18.14 -21.24 -2.27
C LEU A 200 -16.63 -21.47 -2.20
N ARG A 201 -16.12 -22.61 -2.71
CA ARG A 201 -14.68 -22.88 -2.76
C ARG A 201 -13.90 -21.89 -3.63
N ARG A 202 -14.46 -21.49 -4.78
CA ARG A 202 -13.81 -20.52 -5.67
C ARG A 202 -13.79 -19.12 -5.06
N ALA A 203 -14.91 -18.69 -4.47
CA ALA A 203 -15.03 -17.41 -3.81
C ALA A 203 -14.12 -17.34 -2.59
N ASP A 204 -14.07 -18.41 -1.78
CA ASP A 204 -13.15 -18.52 -0.65
C ASP A 204 -11.68 -18.45 -1.09
N ALA A 205 -11.28 -19.12 -2.18
CA ALA A 205 -9.92 -19.00 -2.70
C ALA A 205 -9.54 -17.56 -3.12
N ILE A 206 -10.51 -16.71 -3.46
CA ILE A 206 -10.31 -15.30 -3.76
C ILE A 206 -10.29 -14.47 -2.46
N THR A 207 -11.23 -14.73 -1.53
CA THR A 207 -11.41 -13.92 -0.33
C THR A 207 -10.55 -14.33 0.85
N PHE A 208 -9.98 -15.53 0.87
CA PHE A 208 -9.15 -16.05 1.95
C PHE A 208 -7.77 -15.39 2.02
N PRO A 209 -6.98 -15.30 0.93
CA PRO A 209 -5.61 -14.77 0.98
C PRO A 209 -5.56 -13.34 1.50
N GLU A 210 -4.63 -13.04 2.41
CA GLU A 210 -4.37 -11.66 2.85
C GLU A 210 -4.00 -10.76 1.67
N ILE A 211 -4.42 -9.49 1.72
CA ILE A 211 -4.09 -8.53 0.67
C ILE A 211 -2.60 -8.22 0.82
N ASN A 212 -1.81 -8.65 -0.16
CA ASN A 212 -0.39 -8.34 -0.20
C ASN A 212 -0.19 -6.95 -0.81
N PHE A 213 0.40 -6.04 -0.04
CA PHE A 213 0.68 -4.69 -0.51
C PHE A 213 2.15 -4.41 -0.90
N SER A 214 3.01 -5.44 -0.84
CA SER A 214 4.47 -5.27 -0.91
C SER A 214 5.06 -5.04 -2.31
N ASN A 215 4.38 -5.48 -3.36
CA ASN A 215 4.88 -5.38 -4.75
C ASN A 215 4.12 -4.36 -5.61
N ILE A 216 3.37 -3.44 -5.01
CA ILE A 216 2.49 -2.52 -5.74
C ILE A 216 3.26 -1.26 -6.18
N ASP A 217 4.22 -1.42 -7.07
CA ASP A 217 4.49 -0.37 -8.05
C ASP A 217 3.48 -0.46 -9.22
N ASP A 218 2.90 -1.65 -9.42
CA ASP A 218 1.90 -1.91 -10.44
C ASP A 218 0.48 -1.70 -9.91
N SER A 219 -0.04 -0.48 -10.07
CA SER A 219 -1.46 -0.14 -9.85
C SER A 219 -2.46 -1.12 -10.52
N SER A 220 -2.02 -1.87 -11.52
CA SER A 220 -2.81 -2.90 -12.22
C SER A 220 -3.16 -4.13 -11.34
N GLU A 221 -2.29 -4.52 -10.40
CA GLU A 221 -2.53 -5.68 -9.54
C GLU A 221 -3.63 -5.38 -8.52
N LEU A 222 -3.59 -4.21 -7.87
CA LEU A 222 -4.66 -3.74 -6.99
C LEU A 222 -6.00 -3.65 -7.71
N GLN A 223 -6.02 -3.15 -8.95
CA GLN A 223 -7.24 -3.09 -9.75
C GLN A 223 -7.77 -4.49 -10.09
N THR A 224 -6.88 -5.44 -10.39
CA THR A 224 -7.27 -6.84 -10.62
C THR A 224 -7.88 -7.47 -9.38
N GLN A 225 -7.27 -7.25 -8.20
CA GLN A 225 -7.83 -7.71 -6.92
C GLN A 225 -9.20 -7.08 -6.65
N LEU A 226 -9.35 -5.77 -6.89
CA LEU A 226 -10.64 -5.08 -6.75
C LEU A 226 -11.72 -5.70 -7.65
N CYS A 227 -11.40 -5.95 -8.93
CA CYS A 227 -12.30 -6.62 -9.86
C CYS A 227 -12.67 -8.03 -9.40
N ASN A 228 -11.74 -8.80 -8.84
CA ASN A 228 -12.01 -10.13 -8.33
C ASN A 228 -13.03 -10.11 -7.19
N PHE A 229 -12.85 -9.24 -6.18
CA PHE A 229 -13.81 -9.11 -5.08
C PHE A 229 -15.17 -8.61 -5.56
N GLN A 230 -15.18 -7.68 -6.49
CA GLN A 230 -16.42 -7.16 -7.07
C GLN A 230 -17.19 -8.24 -7.83
N ASN A 231 -16.51 -9.07 -8.61
CA ASN A 231 -17.13 -10.20 -9.32
C ASN A 231 -17.73 -11.23 -8.34
N VAL A 232 -17.06 -11.51 -7.22
CA VAL A 232 -17.63 -12.37 -6.16
C VAL A 232 -18.94 -11.78 -5.61
N LEU A 233 -18.97 -10.47 -5.34
CA LEU A 233 -20.17 -9.79 -4.82
C LEU A 233 -21.31 -9.73 -5.84
N GLU A 234 -21.00 -9.54 -7.12
CA GLU A 234 -22.00 -9.54 -8.20
C GLU A 234 -22.63 -10.92 -8.36
N GLN A 235 -21.82 -11.98 -8.36
CA GLN A 235 -22.29 -13.36 -8.43
C GLN A 235 -23.08 -13.80 -7.19
N ALA A 236 -22.80 -13.21 -6.02
CA ALA A 236 -23.37 -13.67 -4.76
C ALA A 236 -24.91 -13.74 -4.78
N SER A 237 -25.58 -12.77 -5.41
CA SER A 237 -27.04 -12.75 -5.53
C SER A 237 -27.62 -13.99 -6.26
N GLU A 238 -26.94 -14.50 -7.28
CA GLU A 238 -27.35 -15.73 -7.98
C GLU A 238 -27.19 -16.94 -7.06
N TYR A 239 -26.06 -17.03 -6.36
CA TYR A 239 -25.76 -18.15 -5.47
C TYR A 239 -26.53 -18.12 -4.15
N GLU A 240 -27.04 -16.96 -3.72
CA GLU A 240 -27.99 -16.84 -2.61
C GLU A 240 -29.29 -17.59 -2.94
N ASN A 241 -29.85 -17.33 -4.13
CA ASN A 241 -31.06 -18.00 -4.59
C ASN A 241 -30.85 -19.51 -4.71
N LEU A 242 -29.71 -19.94 -5.26
CA LEU A 242 -29.36 -21.36 -5.35
C LEU A 242 -29.21 -22.00 -3.96
N LEU A 243 -28.56 -21.30 -3.02
CA LEU A 243 -28.41 -21.75 -1.64
C LEU A 243 -29.77 -21.91 -0.95
N LEU A 244 -30.72 -20.98 -1.13
CA LEU A 244 -32.07 -21.10 -0.59
C LEU A 244 -32.82 -22.32 -1.15
N ILE A 245 -32.65 -22.61 -2.44
CA ILE A 245 -33.21 -23.83 -3.07
C ILE A 245 -32.60 -25.08 -2.43
N VAL A 246 -31.26 -25.13 -2.30
CA VAL A 246 -30.55 -26.23 -1.65
C VAL A 246 -31.01 -26.41 -0.20
N GLN A 247 -31.18 -25.33 0.56
CA GLN A 247 -31.69 -25.39 1.93
C GLN A 247 -33.10 -25.96 1.98
N ARG A 248 -34.02 -25.45 1.16
CA ARG A 248 -35.41 -25.90 1.13
C ARG A 248 -35.50 -27.39 0.79
N ILE A 249 -34.88 -27.80 -0.33
CA ILE A 249 -34.94 -29.19 -0.78
C ILE A 249 -34.22 -30.09 0.23
N GLY A 250 -33.10 -29.64 0.79
CA GLY A 250 -32.37 -30.35 1.85
C GLY A 250 -33.23 -30.60 3.10
N GLN A 251 -34.03 -29.62 3.52
CA GLN A 251 -34.96 -29.77 4.65
C GLN A 251 -36.12 -30.74 4.36
N GLU A 252 -36.66 -30.73 3.13
CA GLU A 252 -37.68 -31.70 2.69
C GLU A 252 -37.11 -33.15 2.67
N ILE A 253 -35.81 -33.26 2.44
CA ILE A 253 -35.06 -34.50 2.35
C ILE A 253 -34.79 -35.14 3.72
N LEU A 254 -34.45 -34.33 4.74
CA LEU A 254 -34.01 -34.78 6.06
C LEU A 254 -34.88 -35.88 6.69
N PRO A 255 -36.23 -35.74 6.78
CA PRO A 255 -37.06 -36.72 7.45
C PRO A 255 -37.12 -38.09 6.76
N THR A 256 -36.60 -38.20 5.53
CA THR A 256 -36.57 -39.46 4.78
C THR A 256 -35.29 -40.26 4.98
N LEU A 257 -34.27 -39.66 5.60
CA LEU A 257 -32.93 -40.24 5.76
C LEU A 257 -32.83 -41.11 7.01
N ASN A 258 -31.80 -41.97 7.04
CA ASN A 258 -31.37 -42.63 8.28
C ASN A 258 -30.67 -41.61 9.20
N GLU A 259 -30.44 -41.98 10.47
CA GLU A 259 -29.86 -41.10 11.49
C GLU A 259 -28.49 -40.51 11.09
N ILE A 260 -27.62 -41.31 10.46
CA ILE A 260 -26.25 -40.89 10.09
C ILE A 260 -26.29 -39.86 8.96
N ASP A 261 -26.99 -40.19 7.87
CA ASP A 261 -27.14 -39.32 6.70
C ASP A 261 -27.93 -38.05 7.05
N HIS A 262 -28.91 -38.16 7.96
CA HIS A 262 -29.63 -37.01 8.50
C HIS A 262 -28.66 -36.05 9.19
N CYS A 263 -27.85 -36.54 10.14
CA CYS A 263 -26.90 -35.69 10.86
C CYS A 263 -25.90 -35.03 9.90
N TYR A 264 -25.33 -35.80 8.98
CA TYR A 264 -24.38 -35.29 7.99
C TYR A 264 -24.97 -34.17 7.12
N LEU A 265 -26.19 -34.39 6.61
CA LEU A 265 -26.84 -33.39 5.78
C LEU A 265 -27.23 -32.15 6.58
N ASP A 266 -27.78 -32.32 7.79
CA ASP A 266 -28.20 -31.21 8.64
C ASP A 266 -27.02 -30.30 8.99
N GLU A 267 -25.89 -30.87 9.41
CA GLU A 267 -24.64 -30.13 9.63
C GLU A 267 -24.21 -29.36 8.38
N ARG A 268 -24.27 -30.00 7.21
CA ARG A 268 -23.90 -29.36 5.94
C ARG A 268 -24.85 -28.23 5.57
N LEU A 269 -26.16 -28.38 5.75
CA LEU A 269 -27.16 -27.33 5.50
C LEU A 269 -27.03 -26.15 6.45
N ASN A 270 -26.54 -26.38 7.67
CA ASN A 270 -26.25 -25.33 8.65
C ASN A 270 -24.92 -24.60 8.36
N ALA A 271 -23.91 -25.30 7.82
CA ALA A 271 -22.60 -24.73 7.52
C ALA A 271 -22.58 -23.86 6.24
N LEU A 272 -23.31 -24.25 5.19
CA LEU A 272 -23.29 -23.52 3.90
C LEU A 272 -23.67 -22.03 4.01
N PRO A 273 -24.73 -21.63 4.75
CA PRO A 273 -25.06 -20.22 4.95
C PRO A 273 -23.99 -19.46 5.72
N GLN A 274 -23.35 -20.10 6.69
CA GLN A 274 -22.28 -19.48 7.47
C GLN A 274 -21.06 -19.19 6.58
N GLN A 275 -20.66 -20.15 5.75
CA GLN A 275 -19.59 -19.96 4.76
C GLN A 275 -19.92 -18.87 3.75
N TYR A 276 -21.15 -18.89 3.19
CA TYR A 276 -21.64 -17.87 2.27
C TYR A 276 -21.53 -16.46 2.86
N ASN A 277 -22.04 -16.29 4.09
CA ASN A 277 -22.02 -15.00 4.78
C ASN A 277 -20.60 -14.54 5.15
N ALA A 278 -19.71 -15.46 5.55
CA ALA A 278 -18.32 -15.15 5.84
C ALA A 278 -17.58 -14.65 4.58
N ILE A 279 -17.75 -15.34 3.46
CA ILE A 279 -17.18 -14.94 2.16
C ILE A 279 -17.72 -13.56 1.75
N LEU A 280 -19.02 -13.32 1.90
CA LEU A 280 -19.62 -12.01 1.61
C LEU A 280 -19.04 -10.89 2.46
N ALA A 281 -18.89 -11.11 3.76
CA ALA A 281 -18.31 -10.12 4.68
C ALA A 281 -16.86 -9.82 4.29
N LEU A 282 -16.04 -10.85 4.08
CA LEU A 282 -14.65 -10.72 3.66
C LEU A 282 -14.50 -10.03 2.29
N ALA A 283 -15.35 -10.38 1.32
CA ALA A 283 -15.32 -9.76 0.00
C ALA A 283 -15.65 -8.26 0.07
N LYS A 284 -16.62 -7.85 0.88
CA LYS A 284 -16.96 -6.43 1.10
C LYS A 284 -15.82 -5.69 1.79
N GLU A 285 -15.34 -6.22 2.91
CA GLU A 285 -14.23 -5.62 3.66
C GLU A 285 -12.98 -5.44 2.80
N LYS A 286 -12.58 -6.49 2.07
CA LYS A 286 -11.39 -6.44 1.21
C LYS A 286 -11.57 -5.52 0.01
N LYS A 287 -12.76 -5.50 -0.62
CA LYS A 287 -13.08 -4.54 -1.67
C LYS A 287 -12.92 -3.10 -1.15
N ASP A 288 -13.55 -2.78 -0.02
CA ASP A 288 -13.53 -1.43 0.55
C ASP A 288 -12.10 -1.03 0.93
N ARG A 289 -11.33 -1.95 1.51
CA ARG A 289 -9.93 -1.72 1.87
C ARG A 289 -9.05 -1.46 0.64
N VAL A 290 -9.17 -2.26 -0.41
CA VAL A 290 -8.41 -2.08 -1.66
C VAL A 290 -8.81 -0.76 -2.32
N GLN A 291 -10.09 -0.44 -2.38
CA GLN A 291 -10.59 0.80 -2.96
C GLN A 291 -10.07 2.03 -2.19
N GLN A 292 -10.03 1.97 -0.86
CA GLN A 292 -9.44 3.01 -0.03
C GLN A 292 -7.95 3.21 -0.33
N VAL A 293 -7.17 2.12 -0.42
CA VAL A 293 -5.74 2.21 -0.72
C VAL A 293 -5.50 2.81 -2.11
N ILE A 294 -6.29 2.42 -3.12
CA ILE A 294 -6.20 3.01 -4.46
C ILE A 294 -6.48 4.53 -4.42
N LEU A 295 -7.48 4.95 -3.63
CA LEU A 295 -7.80 6.36 -3.47
C LEU A 295 -6.66 7.12 -2.77
N GLU A 296 -6.14 6.58 -1.67
CA GLU A 296 -5.01 7.14 -0.91
C GLU A 296 -3.76 7.29 -1.79
N GLN A 297 -3.44 6.28 -2.62
CA GLN A 297 -2.32 6.34 -3.57
C GLN A 297 -2.52 7.41 -4.65
N LYS A 298 -3.75 7.58 -5.14
CA LYS A 298 -4.08 8.61 -6.13
C LYS A 298 -3.97 10.01 -5.53
N GLU A 299 -4.54 10.22 -4.35
CA GLU A 299 -4.43 11.50 -3.62
C GLU A 299 -2.98 11.82 -3.30
N PHE A 300 -2.21 10.84 -2.81
CA PHE A 300 -0.77 10.97 -2.58
C PHE A 300 -0.04 11.38 -3.85
N SER A 301 -0.30 10.72 -4.99
CA SER A 301 0.36 11.03 -6.26
C SER A 301 0.08 12.48 -6.69
N THR A 302 -1.18 12.92 -6.58
CA THR A 302 -1.53 14.31 -6.93
C THR A 302 -0.86 15.32 -6.00
N PHE A 303 -0.80 15.05 -4.70
CA PHE A 303 -0.16 15.93 -3.72
C PHE A 303 1.37 15.95 -3.89
N PHE A 304 1.95 14.79 -4.22
CA PHE A 304 3.36 14.62 -4.52
C PHE A 304 3.76 15.44 -5.75
N ASP A 305 3.04 15.28 -6.86
CA ASP A 305 3.35 15.98 -8.11
C ASP A 305 3.23 17.51 -7.95
N ILE A 306 2.22 18.00 -7.23
CA ILE A 306 2.07 19.44 -6.92
C ILE A 306 3.26 19.95 -6.10
N THR A 307 3.65 19.21 -5.06
CA THR A 307 4.76 19.60 -4.17
C THR A 307 6.11 19.56 -4.89
N ARG A 308 6.33 18.54 -5.72
CA ARG A 308 7.52 18.42 -6.57
C ARG A 308 7.61 19.60 -7.53
N ASN A 309 6.56 19.88 -8.28
CA ASN A 309 6.56 20.97 -9.26
C ASN A 309 6.81 22.34 -8.59
N ALA A 310 6.20 22.59 -7.43
CA ALA A 310 6.43 23.83 -6.68
C ALA A 310 7.89 23.94 -6.17
N LEU A 311 8.50 22.83 -5.78
CA LEU A 311 9.90 22.81 -5.34
C LEU A 311 10.88 22.96 -6.51
N GLU A 312 10.59 22.36 -7.65
CA GLU A 312 11.35 22.53 -8.90
C GLU A 312 11.30 23.99 -9.38
N GLU A 313 10.13 24.64 -9.32
CA GLU A 313 9.98 26.06 -9.66
C GLU A 313 10.84 26.95 -8.74
N LEU A 314 10.88 26.67 -7.43
CA LEU A 314 11.73 27.40 -6.49
C LEU A 314 13.22 27.15 -6.73
N HIS A 315 13.59 25.92 -7.10
CA HIS A 315 14.97 25.61 -7.46
C HIS A 315 15.38 26.37 -8.73
N GLU A 316 14.51 26.43 -9.74
CA GLU A 316 14.77 27.20 -10.96
C GLU A 316 14.87 28.70 -10.66
N GLN A 317 14.00 29.24 -9.79
CA GLN A 317 14.10 30.62 -9.32
C GLN A 317 15.46 30.88 -8.65
N PHE A 318 15.90 29.99 -7.76
CA PHE A 318 17.21 30.09 -7.12
C PHE A 318 18.36 30.10 -8.14
N ASP A 319 18.35 29.17 -9.10
CA ASP A 319 19.37 29.06 -10.14
C ASP A 319 19.41 30.30 -11.05
N ASN A 320 18.23 30.83 -11.39
CA ASN A 320 18.11 32.05 -12.17
C ASN A 320 18.67 33.26 -11.42
N LEU A 321 18.40 33.38 -10.11
CA LEU A 321 19.01 34.43 -9.29
C LEU A 321 20.52 34.29 -9.20
N GLU A 322 21.06 33.07 -9.09
CA GLU A 322 22.50 32.84 -9.03
C GLU A 322 23.26 33.15 -10.34
N LYS A 323 22.57 33.05 -11.48
CA LYS A 323 23.14 33.39 -12.80
C LYS A 323 23.25 34.89 -13.02
N GLN A 324 22.35 35.68 -12.45
CA GLN A 324 22.28 37.13 -12.68
C GLN A 324 23.37 37.92 -11.94
N THR A 325 23.87 38.99 -12.55
CA THR A 325 24.88 39.89 -11.96
C THR A 325 24.25 40.92 -11.01
N ILE A 326 25.02 41.37 -10.02
CA ILE A 326 24.62 42.40 -9.06
C ILE A 326 25.34 43.70 -9.40
N SER A 327 24.61 44.78 -9.69
CA SER A 327 25.22 46.09 -9.89
C SER A 327 25.42 46.80 -8.55
N ILE A 328 26.63 47.29 -8.27
CA ILE A 328 27.01 47.96 -7.01
C ILE A 328 26.40 49.35 -6.88
N ARG A 329 25.94 49.94 -8.00
CA ARG A 329 25.58 51.37 -8.10
C ARG A 329 24.46 51.82 -7.17
N LYS A 330 23.74 50.90 -6.53
CA LYS A 330 22.71 51.20 -5.53
C LYS A 330 22.68 50.10 -4.47
N GLU A 331 22.89 50.47 -3.21
CA GLU A 331 22.58 49.64 -2.03
C GLU A 331 21.20 48.97 -2.15
N GLU A 332 20.25 49.65 -2.79
CA GLU A 332 18.91 49.16 -3.12
C GLU A 332 18.93 47.84 -3.91
N LEU A 333 19.89 47.59 -4.81
CA LEU A 333 19.90 46.37 -5.64
C LEU A 333 20.39 45.14 -4.87
N VAL A 334 21.27 45.32 -3.88
CA VAL A 334 21.68 44.23 -2.98
C VAL A 334 20.57 43.92 -1.99
N PHE A 335 19.88 44.96 -1.50
CA PHE A 335 18.69 44.78 -0.68
C PHE A 335 17.57 44.06 -1.45
N CYS A 336 17.35 44.41 -2.73
CA CYS A 336 16.43 43.69 -3.61
C CYS A 336 16.81 42.21 -3.78
N ARG A 337 18.10 41.90 -4.00
CA ARG A 337 18.60 40.52 -4.06
C ARG A 337 18.33 39.73 -2.79
N ILE A 338 18.61 40.34 -1.63
CA ILE A 338 18.35 39.73 -0.33
C ILE A 338 16.84 39.50 -0.16
N ASN A 339 16.00 40.44 -0.59
CA ASN A 339 14.55 40.29 -0.56
C ASN A 339 14.06 39.17 -1.49
N GLU A 340 14.64 39.00 -2.69
CA GLU A 340 14.31 37.90 -3.61
C GLU A 340 14.66 36.52 -3.02
N TYR A 341 15.87 36.36 -2.47
CA TYR A 341 16.25 35.14 -1.75
C TYR A 341 15.43 34.95 -0.45
N GLY A 342 14.99 36.05 0.18
CA GLY A 342 14.05 36.06 1.30
C GLY A 342 12.67 35.52 0.90
N ASN A 343 12.15 35.92 -0.25
CA ASN A 343 10.91 35.38 -0.82
C ASN A 343 11.04 33.87 -1.11
N ILE A 344 12.18 33.42 -1.65
CA ILE A 344 12.45 31.99 -1.83
C ILE A 344 12.44 31.29 -0.46
N LYS A 345 13.11 31.85 0.56
CA LYS A 345 13.10 31.27 1.91
C LYS A 345 11.69 31.13 2.48
N GLU A 346 10.87 32.16 2.33
CA GLU A 346 9.49 32.17 2.79
C GLU A 346 8.66 31.09 2.06
N ARG A 347 8.77 31.00 0.73
CA ARG A 347 8.08 29.96 -0.05
C ARG A 347 8.56 28.55 0.30
N VAL A 348 9.87 28.33 0.46
CA VAL A 348 10.44 27.06 0.93
C VAL A 348 9.89 26.72 2.33
N PHE A 349 9.76 27.71 3.22
CA PHE A 349 9.14 27.52 4.53
C PHE A 349 7.68 27.08 4.41
N HIS A 350 6.89 27.66 3.50
CA HIS A 350 5.51 27.25 3.25
C HIS A 350 5.36 25.87 2.61
N ILE A 351 6.32 25.41 1.82
CA ILE A 351 6.34 24.06 1.23
C ILE A 351 6.84 23.01 2.25
N SER A 352 7.62 23.40 3.25
CA SER A 352 8.20 22.48 4.24
C SER A 352 7.18 21.55 4.93
N PRO A 353 5.97 22.01 5.35
CA PRO A 353 4.93 21.13 5.88
C PRO A 353 4.46 20.07 4.88
N ALA A 354 4.29 20.41 3.60
CA ALA A 354 3.86 19.47 2.58
C ALA A 354 4.89 18.36 2.34
N VAL A 355 6.18 18.71 2.29
CA VAL A 355 7.29 17.74 2.18
C VAL A 355 7.32 16.81 3.40
N ARG A 356 7.10 17.34 4.62
CA ARG A 356 7.00 16.51 5.84
C ARG A 356 5.80 15.58 5.83
N GLU A 357 4.65 16.06 5.35
CA GLU A 357 3.43 15.24 5.24
C GLU A 357 3.61 14.10 4.24
N LEU A 358 4.19 14.37 3.07
CA LEU A 358 4.52 13.35 2.07
C LEU A 358 5.49 12.31 2.63
N HIS A 359 6.53 12.76 3.33
CA HIS A 359 7.48 11.86 3.98
C HIS A 359 6.80 10.99 5.05
N GLY A 360 5.99 11.59 5.92
CA GLY A 360 5.25 10.85 6.95
C GLY A 360 4.24 9.85 6.38
N LYS A 361 3.53 10.20 5.30
CA LYS A 361 2.64 9.27 4.58
C LYS A 361 3.43 8.10 3.99
N THR A 362 4.61 8.36 3.45
CA THR A 362 5.50 7.32 2.91
C THR A 362 6.01 6.37 3.99
N GLU A 363 6.39 6.89 5.17
CA GLU A 363 6.73 6.05 6.33
C GLU A 363 5.53 5.22 6.80
N GLY A 364 4.33 5.79 6.75
CA GLY A 364 3.07 5.08 6.99
C GLY A 364 2.88 3.90 6.02
N PHE A 365 3.05 4.13 4.72
CA PHE A 365 3.01 3.08 3.71
C PHE A 365 4.04 1.98 3.98
N LEU A 366 5.29 2.34 4.30
CA LEU A 366 6.34 1.39 4.65
C LEU A 366 5.99 0.53 5.87
N SER A 367 5.33 1.12 6.88
CA SER A 367 4.85 0.38 8.05
C SER A 367 3.78 -0.66 7.72
N TRP A 368 3.00 -0.41 6.65
CA TRP A 368 2.04 -1.36 6.08
C TRP A 368 2.65 -2.29 5.02
N GLY A 369 3.98 -2.27 4.88
CA GLY A 369 4.72 -3.08 3.91
C GLY A 369 4.64 -2.55 2.48
N GLN A 370 4.07 -1.36 2.24
CA GLN A 370 3.97 -0.72 0.92
C GLN A 370 5.22 0.12 0.61
N GLN A 371 5.82 -0.07 -0.56
CA GLN A 371 6.99 0.71 -1.02
C GLN A 371 6.63 1.83 -2.01
N PHE A 372 5.36 2.25 -2.05
CA PHE A 372 4.82 3.18 -3.04
C PHE A 372 5.60 4.51 -3.07
N ARG A 373 6.30 4.78 -4.19
CA ARG A 373 7.08 6.01 -4.45
C ARG A 373 8.03 6.44 -3.32
N ALA A 374 8.58 5.46 -2.59
CA ALA A 374 9.46 5.75 -1.45
C ALA A 374 10.77 6.44 -1.89
N ALA A 375 11.37 5.98 -2.99
CA ALA A 375 12.58 6.56 -3.55
C ALA A 375 12.38 8.02 -4.02
N GLU A 376 11.31 8.27 -4.78
CA GLU A 376 10.95 9.61 -5.28
C GLU A 376 10.70 10.60 -4.12
N THR A 377 10.08 10.13 -3.03
CA THR A 377 9.86 10.96 -1.83
C THR A 377 11.15 11.31 -1.12
N LEU A 378 12.10 10.37 -1.05
CA LEU A 378 13.42 10.66 -0.48
C LEU A 378 14.19 11.68 -1.32
N GLU A 379 14.12 11.58 -2.65
CA GLU A 379 14.70 12.57 -3.57
C GLU A 379 14.08 13.97 -3.36
N LEU A 380 12.76 14.06 -3.24
CA LEU A 380 12.05 15.30 -2.95
C LEU A 380 12.51 15.95 -1.63
N VAL A 381 12.64 15.15 -0.56
CA VAL A 381 13.12 15.60 0.75
C VAL A 381 14.56 16.11 0.65
N ASN A 382 15.42 15.40 -0.07
CA ASN A 382 16.81 15.79 -0.27
C ASN A 382 16.95 17.09 -1.07
N LEU A 383 16.13 17.26 -2.12
CA LEU A 383 16.07 18.49 -2.91
C LEU A 383 15.63 19.67 -2.03
N HIS A 384 14.59 19.49 -1.22
CA HIS A 384 14.08 20.51 -0.30
C HIS A 384 15.14 20.98 0.70
N ASN A 385 15.79 20.03 1.37
CA ASN A 385 16.82 20.32 2.37
C ASN A 385 18.05 21.00 1.74
N THR A 386 18.40 20.62 0.51
CA THR A 386 19.52 21.21 -0.22
C THR A 386 19.21 22.65 -0.63
N LEU A 387 18.04 22.89 -1.24
CA LEU A 387 17.62 24.24 -1.62
C LEU A 387 17.54 25.18 -0.42
N LYS A 388 16.95 24.72 0.69
CA LYS A 388 16.87 25.49 1.94
C LYS A 388 18.25 25.92 2.44
N ARG A 389 19.18 24.97 2.52
CA ARG A 389 20.56 25.20 2.98
C ARG A 389 21.32 26.14 2.04
N MET A 390 21.23 25.93 0.73
CA MET A 390 21.87 26.81 -0.26
C MET A 390 21.33 28.23 -0.20
N ASN A 391 20.01 28.40 -0.05
CA ASN A 391 19.36 29.70 0.09
C ASN A 391 19.77 30.43 1.37
N ASP A 392 19.79 29.74 2.51
CA ASP A 392 20.24 30.30 3.79
C ASP A 392 21.72 30.73 3.73
N GLN A 393 22.59 29.90 3.13
CA GLN A 393 23.99 30.23 2.93
C GLN A 393 24.17 31.45 2.02
N LYS A 394 23.39 31.53 0.93
CA LYS A 394 23.47 32.64 -0.03
C LYS A 394 22.99 33.96 0.57
N MET A 395 21.88 33.94 1.32
CA MET A 395 21.41 35.14 2.04
C MET A 395 22.44 35.62 3.06
N LYS A 396 23.00 34.70 3.87
CA LYS A 396 24.03 35.05 4.84
C LYS A 396 25.24 35.68 4.15
N HIS A 397 25.70 35.09 3.04
CA HIS A 397 26.80 35.64 2.25
C HIS A 397 26.48 37.06 1.73
N LEU A 398 25.26 37.30 1.25
CA LEU A 398 24.85 38.63 0.78
C LEU A 398 24.78 39.65 1.93
N GLU A 399 24.29 39.23 3.10
CA GLU A 399 24.22 40.06 4.30
C GLU A 399 25.63 40.42 4.82
N ASP A 400 26.55 39.45 4.84
CA ASP A 400 27.95 39.67 5.17
C ASP A 400 28.62 40.64 4.17
N CYS A 401 28.20 40.63 2.90
CA CYS A 401 28.70 41.55 1.87
C CYS A 401 28.10 42.96 1.95
N LEU A 402 27.04 43.21 2.73
CA LEU A 402 26.41 44.54 2.81
C LEU A 402 27.35 45.58 3.43
N LYS A 403 28.03 45.25 4.54
CA LYS A 403 28.88 46.23 5.26
C LYS A 403 30.00 46.77 4.36
N PRO A 404 30.81 45.94 3.68
CA PRO A 404 31.87 46.44 2.82
C PRO A 404 31.35 47.22 1.61
N LEU A 405 30.15 46.91 1.11
CA LEU A 405 29.52 47.65 0.01
C LEU A 405 29.03 49.04 0.44
N VAL A 406 28.43 49.17 1.62
CA VAL A 406 28.04 50.46 2.21
C VAL A 406 29.29 51.32 2.48
N GLU A 407 30.33 50.71 3.03
CA GLU A 407 31.64 51.37 3.22
C GLU A 407 32.22 51.85 1.89
N HIS A 408 32.11 51.07 0.82
CA HIS A 408 32.53 51.47 -0.52
C HIS A 408 31.78 52.69 -1.05
N ASN A 409 30.46 52.77 -0.89
CA ASN A 409 29.68 53.95 -1.29
C ASN A 409 30.00 55.18 -0.45
N ASN A 410 30.17 55.02 0.86
CA ASN A 410 30.58 56.11 1.74
C ASN A 410 31.96 56.65 1.35
N ILE A 411 32.90 55.76 1.02
CA ILE A 411 34.23 56.15 0.56
C ILE A 411 34.13 56.80 -0.83
N SER A 412 33.36 56.26 -1.78
CA SER A 412 33.17 56.87 -3.10
C SER A 412 32.60 58.29 -3.03
N THR A 413 31.58 58.53 -2.19
CA THR A 413 31.03 59.87 -1.98
C THR A 413 32.03 60.80 -1.28
N LYS A 414 32.83 60.27 -0.36
CA LYS A 414 33.95 61.01 0.25
C LYS A 414 35.00 61.39 -0.80
N LEU A 415 35.40 60.49 -1.71
CA LEU A 415 36.33 60.80 -2.81
C LEU A 415 35.82 61.97 -3.64
N ASP A 416 34.53 61.98 -4.02
CA ASP A 416 33.96 63.08 -4.81
C ASP A 416 34.00 64.43 -4.08
N SER A 417 33.71 64.43 -2.78
CA SER A 417 33.76 65.65 -1.97
C SER A 417 35.18 66.18 -1.79
N GLU A 418 36.15 65.28 -1.61
CA GLU A 418 37.57 65.61 -1.44
C GLU A 418 38.20 66.05 -2.75
N LEU A 419 37.88 65.40 -3.88
CA LEU A 419 38.33 65.81 -5.21
C LEU A 419 37.94 67.27 -5.49
N LYS A 420 36.69 67.65 -5.23
CA LYS A 420 36.23 69.04 -5.35
C LYS A 420 36.94 69.99 -4.37
N SER A 421 37.09 69.58 -3.11
CA SER A 421 37.76 70.41 -2.10
C SER A 421 39.22 70.69 -2.45
N VAL A 422 39.93 69.68 -2.92
CA VAL A 422 41.35 69.79 -3.29
C VAL A 422 41.51 70.60 -4.56
N GLU A 423 40.68 70.40 -5.58
CA GLU A 423 40.69 71.23 -6.80
C GLU A 423 40.45 72.71 -6.46
N GLU A 424 39.46 73.02 -5.61
CA GLU A 424 39.19 74.39 -5.17
C GLU A 424 40.35 74.99 -4.38
N LYS A 425 40.94 74.24 -3.45
CA LYS A 425 42.09 74.69 -2.64
C LYS A 425 43.33 74.91 -3.52
N LEU A 426 43.58 74.04 -4.50
CA LEU A 426 44.69 74.19 -5.44
C LEU A 426 44.52 75.42 -6.33
N VAL A 427 43.30 75.67 -6.84
CA VAL A 427 42.99 76.88 -7.63
C VAL A 427 43.19 78.15 -6.78
N ARG A 428 42.70 78.16 -5.53
CA ARG A 428 42.90 79.28 -4.61
C ARG A 428 44.38 79.55 -4.38
N LEU A 429 45.17 78.52 -4.03
CA LEU A 429 46.61 78.63 -3.79
C LEU A 429 47.41 79.08 -5.02
N LYS A 430 46.95 78.76 -6.24
CA LYS A 430 47.53 79.26 -7.49
C LYS A 430 47.24 80.74 -7.74
N SER A 431 46.05 81.22 -7.35
CA SER A 431 45.62 82.60 -7.57
C SER A 431 46.03 83.59 -6.48
N ASP A 432 46.31 83.10 -5.27
CA ASP A 432 46.48 83.95 -4.09
C ASP A 432 47.89 84.55 -4.03
N THR A 433 48.04 85.81 -4.46
CA THR A 433 49.35 86.49 -4.54
C THR A 433 49.77 87.13 -3.20
N GLU A 434 48.90 87.12 -2.18
CA GLU A 434 49.18 87.71 -0.86
C GLU A 434 49.77 86.73 0.16
N GLN A 435 49.60 85.41 -0.03
CA GLN A 435 50.17 84.42 0.86
C GLN A 435 51.68 84.29 0.64
N GLY A 436 52.46 84.44 1.71
CA GLY A 436 53.90 84.26 1.69
C GLY A 436 54.28 82.88 1.12
N PRO A 437 55.33 82.78 0.30
CA PRO A 437 55.63 81.56 -0.43
C PRO A 437 55.96 80.36 0.49
N MET A 438 56.43 80.63 1.71
CA MET A 438 56.63 79.62 2.76
C MET A 438 55.31 79.09 3.36
N ASP A 439 54.31 79.95 3.57
CA ASP A 439 52.99 79.53 4.07
C ASP A 439 52.19 78.78 3.00
N ARG A 440 52.49 79.07 1.72
CA ARG A 440 51.97 78.34 0.56
C ARG A 440 52.52 76.91 0.55
N ILE A 441 53.81 76.69 0.82
CA ILE A 441 54.40 75.35 0.94
C ILE A 441 53.76 74.54 2.08
N THR A 442 53.55 75.12 3.26
CA THR A 442 52.85 74.47 4.39
C THR A 442 51.45 73.98 3.97
N SER A 443 50.75 74.84 3.22
CA SER A 443 49.39 74.56 2.77
C SER A 443 49.36 73.44 1.71
N LEU A 444 50.38 73.36 0.85
CA LEU A 444 50.53 72.30 -0.16
C LEU A 444 50.92 70.94 0.45
N TYR A 445 51.81 70.89 1.44
CA TYR A 445 52.14 69.64 2.15
C TYR A 445 50.94 69.09 2.93
N SER A 446 50.15 69.96 3.57
CA SER A 446 48.89 69.59 4.20
C SER A 446 47.87 69.04 3.18
N LEU A 447 47.77 69.68 2.01
CA LEU A 447 46.89 69.23 0.92
C LEU A 447 47.34 67.88 0.36
N LEU A 448 48.63 67.68 0.12
CA LEU A 448 49.19 66.42 -0.35
C LEU A 448 48.96 65.27 0.64
N GLY A 449 49.11 65.54 1.95
CA GLY A 449 48.81 64.56 3.00
C GLY A 449 47.34 64.15 3.06
N SER A 450 46.42 65.10 2.86
CA SER A 450 44.98 64.79 2.75
C SER A 450 44.67 63.93 1.51
N LEU A 451 45.28 64.23 0.36
CA LEU A 451 45.14 63.47 -0.88
C LEU A 451 45.64 62.02 -0.73
N ASP A 452 46.87 61.84 -0.21
CA ASP A 452 47.48 60.51 -0.05
C ASP A 452 46.67 59.62 0.92
N CYS A 453 46.04 60.22 1.93
CA CYS A 453 45.14 59.54 2.86
C CYS A 453 43.88 59.00 2.15
N VAL A 454 43.21 59.86 1.38
CA VAL A 454 41.97 59.51 0.67
C VAL A 454 42.23 58.45 -0.41
N ILE A 455 43.34 58.56 -1.15
CA ILE A 455 43.76 57.58 -2.16
C ILE A 455 43.98 56.20 -1.53
N SER A 456 44.69 56.13 -0.39
CA SER A 456 44.97 54.85 0.28
C SER A 456 43.70 54.18 0.81
N GLN A 457 42.80 54.96 1.43
CA GLN A 457 41.49 54.48 1.89
C GLN A 457 40.63 53.95 0.74
N ALA A 458 40.67 54.64 -0.42
CA ALA A 458 39.96 54.24 -1.62
C ALA A 458 40.48 52.91 -2.20
N GLU A 459 41.80 52.74 -2.24
CA GLU A 459 42.45 51.53 -2.77
C GLU A 459 42.19 50.31 -1.90
N GLU A 460 42.31 50.46 -0.58
CA GLU A 460 42.04 49.38 0.39
C GLU A 460 40.58 48.93 0.31
N CYS A 461 39.64 49.87 0.33
CA CYS A 461 38.22 49.55 0.21
C CYS A 461 37.89 48.90 -1.14
N ASN A 462 38.46 49.38 -2.26
CA ASN A 462 38.28 48.75 -3.57
C ASN A 462 38.79 47.30 -3.62
N GLN A 463 39.92 47.00 -2.97
CA GLN A 463 40.44 45.64 -2.90
C GLN A 463 39.54 44.73 -2.06
N GLN A 464 39.08 45.22 -0.91
CA GLN A 464 38.13 44.50 -0.05
C GLN A 464 36.84 44.19 -0.81
N THR A 465 36.27 45.16 -1.53
CA THR A 465 35.03 44.98 -2.30
C THR A 465 35.19 44.05 -3.49
N ARG A 466 36.36 44.06 -4.17
CA ARG A 466 36.67 43.06 -5.22
C ARG A 466 36.88 41.65 -4.68
N GLY A 467 37.29 41.53 -3.42
CA GLY A 467 37.48 40.25 -2.72
C GLY A 467 36.19 39.55 -2.27
N LEU A 468 35.03 40.21 -2.37
CA LEU A 468 33.73 39.69 -1.87
C LEU A 468 33.15 38.51 -2.67
N GLY A 469 33.78 38.09 -3.77
CA GLY A 469 33.34 36.92 -4.54
C GLY A 469 31.93 37.04 -5.17
N LEU A 470 31.36 38.25 -5.17
CA LEU A 470 30.09 38.54 -5.82
C LEU A 470 30.27 38.66 -7.34
N LYS A 471 29.27 38.20 -8.12
CA LYS A 471 29.21 38.47 -9.58
C LYS A 471 28.79 39.92 -9.81
N LEU A 472 29.71 40.82 -9.54
CA LEU A 472 29.51 42.25 -9.68
C LEU A 472 29.56 42.63 -11.17
N ASP A 473 28.75 43.60 -11.56
CA ASP A 473 28.84 44.19 -12.90
C ASP A 473 30.26 44.74 -13.11
N PRO A 474 30.96 44.37 -14.21
CA PRO A 474 32.31 44.88 -14.48
C PRO A 474 32.39 46.41 -14.52
N ASN A 475 31.30 47.10 -14.84
CA ASN A 475 31.24 48.58 -14.87
C ASN A 475 30.94 49.22 -13.52
N ALA A 476 30.78 48.41 -12.46
CA ALA A 476 30.38 48.87 -11.15
C ALA A 476 31.48 49.64 -10.40
N PHE A 477 32.75 49.38 -10.74
CA PHE A 477 33.92 50.05 -10.17
C PHE A 477 34.57 51.06 -11.12
N GLN A 478 33.96 51.33 -12.28
CA GLN A 478 34.58 52.17 -13.29
C GLN A 478 34.64 53.64 -12.85
N GLU A 479 33.61 54.12 -12.17
CA GLU A 479 33.53 55.49 -11.67
C GLU A 479 34.52 55.75 -10.54
N THR A 480 34.59 54.86 -9.55
CA THR A 480 35.58 54.93 -8.46
C THR A 480 37.00 54.79 -8.98
N LYS A 481 37.22 53.99 -10.03
CA LYS A 481 38.52 53.92 -10.73
C LYS A 481 38.87 55.24 -11.40
N LEU A 482 37.93 55.87 -12.13
CA LEU A 482 38.15 57.17 -12.77
C LEU A 482 38.39 58.28 -11.73
N GLN A 483 37.66 58.28 -10.61
CA GLN A 483 37.87 59.20 -9.49
C GLN A 483 39.28 59.03 -8.89
N LEU A 484 39.74 57.78 -8.72
CA LEU A 484 41.08 57.49 -8.22
C LEU A 484 42.17 57.98 -9.19
N GLU A 485 41.99 57.76 -10.50
CA GLU A 485 42.90 58.27 -11.54
C GLU A 485 42.96 59.81 -11.54
N SER A 486 41.82 60.48 -11.36
CA SER A 486 41.75 61.95 -11.23
C SER A 486 42.44 62.46 -9.96
N LEU A 487 42.24 61.82 -8.81
CA LEU A 487 42.95 62.16 -7.57
C LEU A 487 44.46 61.95 -7.69
N GLN A 488 44.90 60.88 -8.36
CA GLN A 488 46.31 60.64 -8.65
C GLN A 488 46.89 61.70 -9.60
N SER A 489 46.12 62.16 -10.60
CA SER A 489 46.50 63.27 -11.46
C SER A 489 46.65 64.57 -10.68
N LEU A 490 45.68 64.89 -9.82
CA LEU A 490 45.69 66.09 -8.97
C LEU A 490 46.84 66.06 -7.97
N ARG A 491 47.16 64.89 -7.42
CA ARG A 491 48.35 64.68 -6.58
C ARG A 491 49.64 65.00 -7.33
N CYS A 492 49.77 64.59 -8.60
CA CYS A 492 50.91 64.96 -9.43
C CYS A 492 50.96 66.47 -9.68
N GLU A 493 49.81 67.10 -9.92
CA GLU A 493 49.71 68.55 -10.12
C GLU A 493 50.11 69.36 -8.88
N VAL A 494 49.68 68.93 -7.68
CA VAL A 494 50.10 69.51 -6.39
C VAL A 494 51.62 69.39 -6.22
N LYS A 495 52.21 68.22 -6.51
CA LYS A 495 53.67 68.04 -6.44
C LYS A 495 54.43 68.93 -7.42
N CYS A 496 53.97 69.06 -8.67
CA CYS A 496 54.57 69.98 -9.63
C CYS A 496 54.49 71.44 -9.15
N PHE A 497 53.34 71.85 -8.59
CA PHE A 497 53.17 73.20 -8.06
C PHE A 497 53.99 73.45 -6.78
N MET A 498 54.26 72.40 -5.98
CA MET A 498 55.22 72.45 -4.89
C MET A 498 56.63 72.69 -5.42
N ASP A 499 57.09 71.94 -6.41
CA ASP A 499 58.41 72.12 -7.02
C ASP A 499 58.58 73.54 -7.60
N GLU A 500 57.55 74.06 -8.29
CA GLU A 500 57.50 75.44 -8.75
C GLU A 500 57.63 76.44 -7.59
N SER A 501 56.87 76.24 -6.52
CA SER A 501 56.93 77.10 -5.32
C SER A 501 58.30 77.03 -4.62
N GLU A 502 58.91 75.85 -4.52
CA GLU A 502 60.28 75.68 -4.00
C GLU A 502 61.29 76.46 -4.87
N THR A 503 61.17 76.40 -6.20
CA THR A 503 62.09 77.11 -7.11
C THR A 503 61.94 78.63 -7.04
N ILE A 504 60.73 79.14 -6.79
CA ILE A 504 60.50 80.58 -6.59
C ILE A 504 61.24 81.05 -5.33
N ILE A 505 61.10 80.34 -4.20
CA ILE A 505 61.76 80.71 -2.94
C ILE A 505 63.28 80.66 -3.06
N ARG A 506 63.83 79.67 -3.78
CA ARG A 506 65.28 79.57 -4.04
C ARG A 506 65.86 80.81 -4.74
N ASN A 507 65.02 81.63 -5.37
CA ASN A 507 65.42 82.84 -6.09
C ASN A 507 65.27 84.14 -5.27
N GLU A 508 64.67 84.07 -4.07
CA GLU A 508 64.45 85.22 -3.18
C GLU A 508 65.71 85.62 -2.36
N ASP A 509 65.56 86.61 -1.46
CA ASP A 509 66.64 87.13 -0.61
C ASP A 509 66.98 86.19 0.55
N PHE A 510 68.27 85.94 0.75
CA PHE A 510 68.77 84.94 1.70
C PHE A 510 68.45 85.31 3.15
N ALA A 511 68.64 86.58 3.53
CA ALA A 511 68.54 87.01 4.92
C ALA A 511 67.11 86.96 5.46
N GLU A 512 66.12 87.37 4.65
CA GLU A 512 64.71 87.36 5.02
C GLU A 512 64.14 85.94 5.09
N GLN A 513 64.52 85.06 4.15
CA GLN A 513 64.03 83.68 4.12
C GLN A 513 64.71 82.80 5.17
N ALA A 514 65.99 83.01 5.46
CA ALA A 514 66.70 82.31 6.53
C ALA A 514 66.06 82.57 7.91
N GLU A 515 65.66 83.82 8.20
CA GLU A 515 64.99 84.16 9.46
C GLU A 515 63.61 83.52 9.57
N LYS A 516 62.81 83.55 8.49
CA LYS A 516 61.49 82.89 8.44
C LYS A 516 61.59 81.36 8.59
N MET A 517 62.64 80.74 8.03
CA MET A 517 62.93 79.31 8.19
C MET A 517 63.35 78.96 9.62
N LEU A 518 64.23 79.76 10.24
CA LEU A 518 64.64 79.59 11.63
C LEU A 518 63.45 79.69 12.58
N GLU A 519 62.56 80.66 12.37
CA GLU A 519 61.37 80.85 13.20
C GLU A 519 60.38 79.67 13.07
N TRP A 520 60.20 79.16 11.86
CA TRP A 520 59.38 77.97 11.66
C TRP A 520 60.01 76.71 12.26
N LEU A 521 61.32 76.49 12.08
CA LEU A 521 62.02 75.35 12.68
C LEU A 521 61.95 75.37 14.21
N ARG A 522 62.05 76.55 14.85
CA ARG A 522 61.80 76.69 16.30
C ARG A 522 60.36 76.33 16.66
N THR A 523 59.38 76.81 15.89
CA THR A 523 57.95 76.51 16.12
C THR A 523 57.64 75.02 15.99
N ILE A 524 58.23 74.34 15.00
CA ILE A 524 58.04 72.90 14.78
C ILE A 524 58.81 72.09 15.82
N ARG A 525 60.04 72.47 16.18
CA ARG A 525 60.80 71.85 17.27
C ARG A 525 59.96 71.80 18.55
N ASP A 526 59.37 72.92 18.93
CA ASP A 526 58.56 73.02 20.16
C ASP A 526 57.29 72.13 20.06
N ARG A 527 56.66 72.05 18.87
CA ARG A 527 55.50 71.15 18.61
C ARG A 527 55.86 69.67 18.61
N VAL A 528 57.06 69.33 18.17
CA VAL A 528 57.54 67.94 18.09
C VAL A 528 58.07 67.47 19.45
N GLU A 529 58.59 68.37 20.29
CA GLU A 529 58.95 68.08 21.69
C GLU A 529 57.74 68.01 22.65
N GLU A 530 56.58 68.53 22.24
CA GLU A 530 55.34 68.41 23.00
C GLU A 530 54.91 66.93 23.17
N PRO A 531 54.61 66.47 24.41
CA PRO A 531 54.26 65.07 24.67
C PRO A 531 52.98 64.64 23.95
N LEU A 532 52.95 63.41 23.45
CA LEU A 532 51.78 62.81 22.81
C LEU A 532 50.64 62.62 23.83
N ILE A 533 49.58 63.43 23.73
CA ILE A 533 48.38 63.30 24.57
C ILE A 533 47.21 62.82 23.68
N LEU A 534 46.99 61.52 23.64
CA LEU A 534 45.79 60.94 23.01
C LEU A 534 44.71 60.75 24.09
N SER A 535 43.57 61.43 23.94
CA SER A 535 42.43 61.28 24.87
C SER A 535 41.75 59.90 24.79
N GLU A 536 41.98 59.16 23.70
CA GLU A 536 41.41 57.84 23.43
C GLU A 536 42.32 57.15 22.40
N VAL A 537 42.74 55.91 22.67
CA VAL A 537 43.64 55.13 21.80
C VAL A 537 42.79 54.30 20.83
N THR A 538 42.55 54.83 19.65
CA THR A 538 41.92 54.09 18.54
C THR A 538 42.90 54.04 17.36
N ILE A 539 42.83 52.96 16.57
CA ILE A 539 43.68 52.76 15.38
C ILE A 539 43.58 53.96 14.43
N GLU A 540 42.38 54.55 14.32
CA GLU A 540 42.12 55.74 13.51
C GLU A 540 42.90 56.96 13.98
N ARG A 541 43.00 57.19 15.30
CA ARG A 541 43.72 58.33 15.89
C ARG A 541 45.23 58.12 15.89
N VAL A 542 45.70 56.89 16.08
CA VAL A 542 47.12 56.53 15.90
C VAL A 542 47.53 56.79 14.45
N ASN A 543 46.74 56.32 13.48
CA ASN A 543 46.98 56.56 12.06
C ASN A 543 46.92 58.05 11.69
N GLU A 544 46.07 58.84 12.36
CA GLU A 544 46.02 60.30 12.18
C GLU A 544 47.31 60.98 12.62
N GLU A 545 47.86 60.59 13.77
CA GLU A 545 49.10 61.16 14.29
C GLU A 545 50.34 60.73 13.46
N VAL A 546 50.41 59.47 13.02
CA VAL A 546 51.44 59.02 12.06
C VAL A 546 51.38 59.88 10.78
N ARG A 547 50.17 60.17 10.28
CA ARG A 547 49.99 60.98 9.06
C ARG A 547 50.46 62.42 9.26
N LYS A 548 50.11 63.06 10.39
CA LYS A 548 50.57 64.42 10.70
C LYS A 548 52.09 64.51 10.81
N LEU A 549 52.72 63.53 11.46
CA LEU A 549 54.19 63.47 11.57
C LEU A 549 54.85 63.36 10.20
N LYS A 550 54.33 62.50 9.32
CA LYS A 550 54.86 62.31 7.97
C LYS A 550 54.76 63.55 7.08
N ILE A 551 53.70 64.33 7.21
CA ILE A 551 53.54 65.62 6.50
C ILE A 551 54.61 66.61 6.96
N VAL A 552 54.80 66.72 8.28
CA VAL A 552 55.79 67.63 8.89
C VAL A 552 57.22 67.22 8.53
N GLU A 553 57.51 65.92 8.47
CA GLU A 553 58.82 65.38 8.05
C GLU A 553 59.16 65.76 6.60
N GLU A 554 58.23 65.57 5.67
CA GLU A 554 58.47 65.91 4.26
C GLU A 554 58.55 67.42 4.04
N GLU A 555 57.79 68.21 4.80
CA GLU A 555 57.89 69.67 4.80
C GLU A 555 59.24 70.17 5.36
N GLU A 556 59.76 69.54 6.43
CA GLU A 556 61.09 69.84 6.98
C GLU A 556 62.20 69.57 5.95
N LYS A 557 62.20 68.38 5.34
CA LYS A 557 63.18 68.01 4.30
C LYS A 557 63.15 69.00 3.13
N SER A 558 61.97 69.42 2.72
CA SER A 558 61.80 70.42 1.66
C SER A 558 62.41 71.77 2.02
N ARG A 559 62.11 72.30 3.20
CA ARG A 559 62.64 73.57 3.69
C ARG A 559 64.16 73.51 3.90
N CYS A 560 64.70 72.37 4.35
CA CYS A 560 66.15 72.15 4.40
C CYS A 560 66.78 72.15 3.00
N ARG A 561 66.17 71.50 2.00
CA ARG A 561 66.65 71.57 0.60
C ARG A 561 66.64 73.00 0.04
N ILE A 562 65.62 73.79 0.39
CA ILE A 562 65.54 75.22 0.02
C ILE A 562 66.64 76.02 0.75
N ALA A 563 66.85 75.78 2.05
CA ALA A 563 67.88 76.43 2.85
C ALA A 563 69.30 76.14 2.31
N ASP A 564 69.61 74.89 1.97
CA ASP A 564 70.89 74.49 1.39
C ASP A 564 71.11 75.14 0.02
N ALA A 565 70.08 75.22 -0.82
CA ALA A 565 70.15 75.85 -2.14
C ALA A 565 70.33 77.37 -2.04
N LEU A 566 69.59 78.04 -1.15
CA LEU A 566 69.73 79.46 -0.85
C LEU A 566 71.12 79.77 -0.26
N GLY A 567 71.58 78.96 0.69
CA GLY A 567 72.90 79.07 1.30
C GLY A 567 74.04 78.88 0.30
N SER A 568 73.94 77.87 -0.56
CA SER A 568 74.92 77.60 -1.61
C SER A 568 74.97 78.74 -2.64
N ARG A 569 73.82 79.26 -3.07
CA ARG A 569 73.73 80.42 -3.97
C ARG A 569 74.32 81.68 -3.34
N GLU A 570 74.00 81.95 -2.08
CA GLU A 570 74.52 83.12 -1.38
C GLU A 570 76.03 83.02 -1.18
N LYS A 571 76.54 81.86 -0.72
CA LYS A 571 77.99 81.55 -0.69
C LYS A 571 78.64 81.74 -2.06
N GLN A 572 78.01 81.26 -3.13
CA GLN A 572 78.50 81.38 -4.50
C GLN A 572 78.57 82.84 -4.99
N LYS A 573 77.70 83.76 -4.54
CA LYS A 573 77.80 85.20 -4.81
C LYS A 573 79.08 85.84 -4.21
N TYR A 574 79.55 85.33 -3.07
CA TYR A 574 80.80 85.79 -2.43
C TYR A 574 82.03 85.14 -3.05
N PHE A 575 81.97 83.83 -3.33
CA PHE A 575 83.05 83.10 -4.01
C PHE A 575 83.29 83.60 -5.44
N SER A 576 82.25 83.93 -6.20
CA SER A 576 82.37 84.52 -7.56
C SER A 576 82.96 85.94 -7.57
N ARG A 577 83.07 86.58 -6.40
CA ARG A 577 83.69 87.91 -6.20
C ARG A 577 85.04 87.84 -5.46
N GLU A 578 85.60 86.64 -5.25
CA GLU A 578 86.81 86.37 -4.46
C GLU A 578 86.78 87.01 -3.05
N LYS A 579 85.62 87.07 -2.41
CA LYS A 579 85.44 87.59 -1.04
C LYS A 579 85.20 86.46 -0.05
N THR A 580 85.75 86.58 1.15
CA THR A 580 85.38 85.72 2.29
C THR A 580 83.90 85.94 2.63
N VAL A 581 83.18 84.84 2.79
CA VAL A 581 81.76 84.85 3.18
C VAL A 581 81.63 85.57 4.55
N PRO A 582 80.66 86.48 4.72
CA PRO A 582 80.40 87.13 6.00
C PRO A 582 80.07 86.11 7.11
N ALA A 583 80.64 86.30 8.31
CA ALA A 583 80.41 85.42 9.46
C ALA A 583 78.92 85.28 9.83
N ASP A 584 78.15 86.37 9.68
CA ASP A 584 76.71 86.44 9.96
C ASP A 584 75.86 85.53 9.03
N ILE A 585 76.37 85.22 7.83
CA ILE A 585 75.72 84.29 6.87
C ILE A 585 76.10 82.84 7.19
N GLU A 586 77.36 82.61 7.60
CA GLU A 586 77.85 81.30 8.01
C GLU A 586 77.15 80.84 9.30
N GLU A 587 76.96 81.74 10.27
CA GLU A 587 76.25 81.51 11.53
C GLU A 587 74.78 81.14 11.29
N LYS A 588 74.05 81.89 10.45
CA LYS A 588 72.65 81.54 10.12
C LYS A 588 72.50 80.19 9.40
N LEU A 589 73.49 79.77 8.60
CA LEU A 589 73.48 78.45 7.96
C LEU A 589 73.78 77.33 8.94
N GLU A 590 74.71 77.55 9.87
CA GLU A 590 75.02 76.60 10.93
C GLU A 590 73.82 76.44 11.90
N ASP A 591 73.14 77.54 12.23
CA ASP A 591 71.91 77.54 13.02
C ASP A 591 70.77 76.81 12.29
N LEU A 592 70.57 77.03 10.99
CA LEU A 592 69.57 76.32 10.19
C LEU A 592 69.85 74.80 10.14
N ALA A 593 71.11 74.41 9.94
CA ALA A 593 71.51 73.01 9.92
C ALA A 593 71.33 72.32 11.28
N LYS A 594 71.66 73.03 12.37
CA LYS A 594 71.51 72.54 13.73
C LYS A 594 70.05 72.41 14.14
N LEU A 595 69.23 73.45 13.92
CA LEU A 595 67.79 73.41 14.21
C LEU A 595 67.06 72.38 13.35
N GLY A 596 67.42 72.23 12.07
CA GLY A 596 66.88 71.16 11.21
C GLY A 596 67.19 69.77 11.78
N ALA A 597 68.44 69.51 12.17
CA ALA A 597 68.82 68.24 12.78
C ALA A 597 68.10 67.96 14.11
N GLU A 598 67.87 68.98 14.95
CA GLU A 598 67.10 68.88 16.19
C GLU A 598 65.63 68.53 15.91
N VAL A 599 65.00 69.18 14.92
CA VAL A 599 63.62 68.90 14.50
C VAL A 599 63.50 67.47 13.96
N GLN A 600 64.39 67.04 13.05
CA GLN A 600 64.36 65.68 12.49
C GLN A 600 64.58 64.60 13.55
N GLN A 601 65.45 64.85 14.53
CA GLN A 601 65.64 63.95 15.67
C GLN A 601 64.39 63.89 16.56
N GLY A 602 63.72 65.04 16.76
CA GLY A 602 62.43 65.12 17.44
C GLY A 602 61.35 64.29 16.73
N ILE A 603 61.25 64.42 15.40
CA ILE A 603 60.26 63.71 14.58
C ILE A 603 60.48 62.20 14.72
N SER A 604 61.73 61.75 14.56
CA SER A 604 62.11 60.34 14.70
C SER A 604 61.75 59.77 16.08
N ARG A 605 61.94 60.55 17.16
CA ARG A 605 61.54 60.14 18.52
C ARG A 605 60.03 60.03 18.67
N LYS A 606 59.28 60.99 18.12
CA LYS A 606 57.81 61.02 18.19
C LYS A 606 57.19 59.90 17.36
N GLU A 607 57.75 59.59 16.19
CA GLU A 607 57.35 58.43 15.37
C GLU A 607 57.51 57.12 16.14
N VAL A 608 58.66 56.89 16.77
CA VAL A 608 58.88 55.68 17.59
C VAL A 608 57.85 55.59 18.71
N CYS A 609 57.50 56.69 19.37
CA CYS A 609 56.45 56.71 20.38
C CYS A 609 55.06 56.35 19.83
N VAL A 610 54.72 56.80 18.61
CA VAL A 610 53.43 56.47 17.97
C VAL A 610 53.38 55.02 17.50
N TYR A 611 54.49 54.45 17.02
CA TYR A 611 54.57 53.04 16.59
C TYR A 611 54.57 52.02 17.74
N ILE A 612 54.79 52.46 18.98
CA ILE A 612 54.75 51.59 20.18
C ILE A 612 53.33 51.49 20.76
N ILE A 613 52.44 52.42 20.41
CA ILE A 613 51.00 52.42 20.75
C ILE A 613 50.27 51.46 19.82
#